data_AF-A0A9R0JSR2-F1
#
_entry.id   AF-A0A9R0JSR2-F1
#
_cell.length_a   1.000
_cell.length_b   1.000
_cell.length_c   1.000
_cell.angle_alpha   90.00
_cell.angle_beta   90.00
_cell.angle_gamma   90.00
#
_symmetry.space_group_name_H-M   'P 1'
#
loop_
_entity.id
_entity.type
_entity.pdbx_description
1 polymer ?
#
loop_
_entity_poly.entity_id
_entity_poly.type
_entity_poly.pdbx_seq_one_letter_code
_entity_poly.pdbx_strand_id
1 'polypeptide(L)'
;MSIPPNSPWRGCAANYPQPLDQKDELAVQFLQESIYKFNCLDPIPPKALTDIEYRDSTGDADIKQHVFRWDRAHYHDIFRDGFQARRQLHTPDNIFHNLEHYIHEGGRPLGNSMHPANYAFVSTTLSSSWFPSVTLQPNENQSVVEAWRYEMYAPGGIWVAETLGDRYKYPTQDEVCFVAGIAPQYIRSAQRFRLITTRGSQYTRRERADDMLILNDNFNPQSHPERLINILRPVTYYLDGNKKPANLKLDFYLPAEDTVTNPPNRRRRRSSSASAKDWYANETTTLQSYIDAAFRSSRQNEAYIFMKNEYIIFDYAPTGSPSTRDKVVKGPALISEGFPSLKETSFAEYGIDCAFGSHDVNESFIFSGNLCAHISFVNDRIIAGPMKIRKMFPFFKKTVFETGVDAAFESSTTKYEAYLFKGDQYVVINYGGGGGGGGGSPPRLVTATRSITQGFGSLRNTVFERGIDAAFASHRNNEAYLFKGDSFALIKFSPTAAAAAMNDSIVGGVKKILPNWPSLQPVLPRNNRGADLPPA
;
A
#
# COMPACT_ATOMS: atom_id res chain seq x y z
N MET A 1 10.47 -16.39 18.08
CA MET A 1 10.32 -16.67 16.64
C MET A 1 9.86 -15.42 15.89
N SER A 2 9.83 -15.41 14.55
CA SER A 2 9.17 -14.35 13.78
C SER A 2 7.68 -14.33 14.06
N ILE A 3 7.05 -13.17 13.88
CA ILE A 3 5.60 -13.10 13.70
C ILE A 3 5.26 -13.75 12.36
N PRO A 4 4.56 -14.90 12.30
CA PRO A 4 4.29 -15.58 11.04
C PRO A 4 3.41 -14.71 10.12
N PRO A 5 3.74 -14.59 8.83
CA PRO A 5 2.82 -14.01 7.84
C PRO A 5 1.47 -14.75 7.88
N ASN A 6 0.38 -14.04 7.66
CA ASN A 6 -0.99 -14.59 7.67
C ASN A 6 -1.47 -15.16 9.02
N SER A 7 -0.69 -15.00 10.09
CA SER A 7 -1.17 -15.38 11.43
C SER A 7 -2.33 -14.48 11.85
N PRO A 8 -3.46 -15.02 12.35
CA PRO A 8 -4.60 -14.20 12.81
C PRO A 8 -4.21 -13.16 13.87
N TRP A 9 -3.25 -13.50 14.74
CA TRP A 9 -2.80 -12.62 15.82
C TRP A 9 -1.75 -11.60 15.37
N ARG A 10 -1.20 -11.70 14.14
CA ARG A 10 -0.28 -10.69 13.57
C ARG A 10 -0.89 -9.28 13.58
N GLY A 11 -2.21 -9.19 13.48
CA GLY A 11 -2.97 -7.94 13.56
C GLY A 11 -2.69 -7.09 14.81
N CYS A 12 -2.31 -7.72 15.93
CA CYS A 12 -2.05 -7.07 17.22
C CYS A 12 -0.57 -7.17 17.68
N ALA A 13 0.34 -7.58 16.79
CA ALA A 13 1.71 -7.94 17.18
C ALA A 13 2.70 -6.76 17.20
N ALA A 14 2.32 -5.59 16.68
CA ALA A 14 3.25 -4.46 16.49
C ALA A 14 3.93 -3.96 17.77
N ASN A 15 3.33 -4.14 18.95
CA ASN A 15 3.91 -3.71 20.22
C ASN A 15 5.10 -4.58 20.68
N TYR A 16 5.28 -5.75 20.08
CA TYR A 16 6.25 -6.74 20.54
C TYR A 16 7.47 -6.77 19.60
N PRO A 17 8.68 -6.51 20.10
CA PRO A 17 9.88 -6.64 19.31
C PRO A 17 10.15 -8.11 18.96
N GLN A 18 10.81 -8.34 17.82
CA GLN A 18 11.23 -9.68 17.41
C GLN A 18 12.62 -9.99 18.00
N PRO A 19 12.87 -11.23 18.46
CA PRO A 19 12.01 -12.40 18.35
C PRO A 19 10.94 -12.45 19.45
N LEU A 20 9.75 -12.96 19.14
CA LEU A 20 8.74 -13.24 20.14
C LEU A 20 9.09 -14.47 20.97
N ASP A 21 8.82 -14.42 22.27
CA ASP A 21 8.76 -15.60 23.14
C ASP A 21 7.33 -16.15 23.27
N GLN A 22 7.17 -17.29 23.95
CA GLN A 22 5.85 -17.93 24.14
C GLN A 22 4.87 -17.04 24.92
N LYS A 23 5.37 -16.20 25.85
CA LYS A 23 4.56 -15.29 26.63
C LYS A 23 4.06 -14.14 25.76
N ASP A 24 4.91 -13.62 24.89
CA ASP A 24 4.53 -12.61 23.91
C ASP A 24 3.43 -13.14 22.98
N GLU A 25 3.58 -14.36 22.46
CA GLU A 25 2.57 -14.97 21.58
C GLU A 25 1.20 -15.10 22.25
N LEU A 26 1.18 -15.59 23.50
CA LEU A 26 -0.06 -15.69 24.28
C LEU A 26 -0.68 -14.31 24.54
N ALA A 27 0.15 -13.30 24.83
CA ALA A 27 -0.32 -11.94 25.07
C ALA A 27 -0.90 -11.31 23.79
N VAL A 28 -0.27 -11.54 22.63
CA VAL A 28 -0.79 -11.06 21.33
C VAL A 28 -2.11 -11.74 20.97
N GLN A 29 -2.21 -13.05 21.17
CA GLN A 29 -3.45 -13.80 20.95
C GLN A 29 -4.58 -13.30 21.86
N PHE A 30 -4.29 -13.11 23.15
CA PHE A 30 -5.26 -12.57 24.10
C PHE A 30 -5.75 -11.16 23.71
N LEU A 31 -4.84 -10.30 23.25
CA LEU A 31 -5.21 -8.97 22.75
C LEU A 31 -6.13 -9.06 21.54
N GLN A 32 -5.80 -9.91 20.56
CA GLN A 32 -6.62 -10.11 19.37
C GLN A 32 -8.03 -10.61 19.73
N GLU A 33 -8.12 -11.60 20.63
CA GLU A 33 -9.40 -12.14 21.12
C GLU A 33 -10.21 -11.08 21.87
N SER A 34 -9.56 -10.25 22.68
CA SER A 34 -10.21 -9.16 23.42
C SER A 34 -10.77 -8.10 22.46
N ILE A 35 -9.99 -7.69 21.45
CA ILE A 35 -10.46 -6.78 20.41
C ILE A 35 -11.66 -7.39 19.68
N TYR A 36 -11.57 -8.66 19.25
CA TYR A 36 -12.68 -9.31 18.56
C TYR A 36 -13.94 -9.39 19.44
N LYS A 37 -13.80 -9.81 20.70
CA LYS A 37 -14.90 -9.91 21.65
C LYS A 37 -15.66 -8.60 21.80
N PHE A 38 -14.98 -7.52 22.16
CA PHE A 38 -15.65 -6.24 22.50
C PHE A 38 -16.13 -5.43 21.30
N ASN A 39 -15.76 -5.82 20.08
CA ASN A 39 -16.18 -5.14 18.85
C ASN A 39 -17.21 -5.96 18.05
N CYS A 40 -17.11 -7.30 18.08
CA CYS A 40 -17.93 -8.19 17.25
C CYS A 40 -18.93 -9.05 18.04
N LEU A 41 -18.59 -9.50 19.24
CA LEU A 41 -19.44 -10.44 20.02
C LEU A 41 -20.28 -9.72 21.08
N ASP A 42 -19.63 -8.88 21.89
CA ASP A 42 -20.22 -8.15 23.02
C ASP A 42 -20.05 -6.63 22.87
N PRO A 43 -20.51 -6.01 21.76
CA PRO A 43 -20.33 -4.59 21.53
C PRO A 43 -21.18 -3.75 22.48
N ILE A 44 -20.65 -2.61 22.91
CA ILE A 44 -21.49 -1.52 23.39
C ILE A 44 -22.32 -1.02 22.17
N PRO A 45 -23.62 -0.69 22.33
CA PRO A 45 -24.45 -0.12 21.26
C PRO A 45 -23.72 0.99 20.48
N PRO A 46 -23.92 1.12 19.14
CA PRO A 46 -25.18 0.80 18.47
C PRO A 46 -25.23 -0.46 17.59
N LYS A 47 -24.12 -1.10 17.22
CA LYS A 47 -24.15 -2.37 16.43
C LYS A 47 -22.82 -3.13 16.43
N ALA A 48 -22.88 -4.46 16.52
CA ALA A 48 -21.72 -5.34 16.33
C ALA A 48 -21.03 -5.11 14.99
N LEU A 49 -19.69 -5.10 15.00
CA LEU A 49 -18.87 -5.22 13.81
C LEU A 49 -18.97 -6.64 13.26
N THR A 50 -19.06 -6.78 11.94
CA THR A 50 -19.11 -8.10 11.30
C THR A 50 -17.78 -8.86 11.47
N ASP A 51 -16.67 -8.14 11.37
CA ASP A 51 -15.31 -8.65 11.54
C ASP A 51 -14.36 -7.49 11.83
N ILE A 52 -13.12 -7.80 12.21
CA ILE A 52 -12.01 -6.85 12.31
C ILE A 52 -11.10 -7.03 11.09
N GLU A 53 -10.98 -5.99 10.28
CA GLU A 53 -10.18 -6.04 9.07
C GLU A 53 -8.77 -5.50 9.35
N TYR A 54 -7.78 -6.40 9.29
CA TYR A 54 -6.37 -6.02 9.42
C TYR A 54 -5.74 -5.68 8.06
N ARG A 55 -4.61 -4.98 8.09
CA ARG A 55 -3.76 -4.83 6.89
C ARG A 55 -3.28 -6.19 6.39
N ASP A 56 -3.07 -6.29 5.08
CA ASP A 56 -2.64 -7.53 4.45
C ASP A 56 -1.25 -7.94 4.97
N SER A 57 -1.14 -9.17 5.46
CA SER A 57 0.15 -9.72 5.91
C SER A 57 0.71 -10.78 4.97
N THR A 58 0.05 -11.01 3.83
CA THR A 58 0.49 -11.97 2.82
C THR A 58 1.86 -11.59 2.30
N GLY A 59 2.81 -12.52 2.40
CA GLY A 59 4.18 -12.28 1.96
C GLY A 59 4.81 -11.02 2.60
N ASP A 60 4.40 -10.68 3.82
CA ASP A 60 4.88 -9.53 4.60
C ASP A 60 4.50 -8.16 4.02
N ALA A 61 3.37 -8.05 3.32
CA ALA A 61 2.91 -6.79 2.74
C ALA A 61 2.78 -5.64 3.78
N ASP A 62 2.20 -5.92 4.94
CA ASP A 62 2.03 -4.99 6.08
C ASP A 62 3.33 -4.35 6.59
N ILE A 63 4.44 -5.09 6.63
CA ILE A 63 5.76 -4.59 7.05
C ILE A 63 6.61 -4.10 5.87
N LYS A 64 6.13 -4.22 4.64
CA LYS A 64 6.75 -3.59 3.46
C LYS A 64 6.16 -2.21 3.19
N GLN A 65 4.94 -1.95 3.63
CA GLN A 65 4.24 -0.68 3.39
C GLN A 65 4.30 0.22 4.63
N HIS A 66 4.66 1.49 4.42
CA HIS A 66 4.76 2.45 5.51
C HIS A 66 3.39 2.92 6.02
N VAL A 67 3.34 3.28 7.29
CA VAL A 67 2.31 4.14 7.89
C VAL A 67 2.99 5.31 8.57
N PHE A 68 2.26 6.40 8.74
CA PHE A 68 2.76 7.62 9.38
C PHE A 68 2.04 7.93 10.69
N ARG A 69 2.77 8.54 11.62
CA ARG A 69 2.19 9.10 12.85
C ARG A 69 2.75 10.48 13.15
N TRP A 70 1.88 11.36 13.61
CA TRP A 70 2.22 12.69 14.08
C TRP A 70 2.25 12.72 15.61
N ASP A 71 3.35 13.17 16.20
CA ASP A 71 3.50 13.25 17.65
C ASP A 71 4.33 14.47 18.09
N ARG A 72 4.14 14.93 19.33
CA ARG A 72 5.00 15.98 19.94
C ARG A 72 6.22 15.38 20.62
N ALA A 73 6.17 14.11 21.00
CA ALA A 73 7.30 13.41 21.60
C ALA A 73 8.52 13.48 20.69
N HIS A 74 9.69 13.69 21.29
CA HIS A 74 10.95 13.79 20.56
C HIS A 74 11.37 12.42 20.03
N TYR A 75 12.07 12.39 18.88
CA TYR A 75 12.48 11.12 18.26
C TYR A 75 13.37 10.26 19.16
N HIS A 76 14.10 10.86 20.11
CA HIS A 76 14.91 10.11 21.08
C HIS A 76 14.05 9.18 21.93
N ASP A 77 12.89 9.64 22.40
CA ASP A 77 12.00 8.84 23.24
C ASP A 77 11.30 7.77 22.40
N ILE A 78 10.82 8.15 21.21
CA ILE A 78 10.11 7.23 20.33
C ILE A 78 11.02 6.15 19.74
N PHE A 79 12.25 6.47 19.35
CA PHE A 79 13.19 5.45 18.83
C PHE A 79 13.74 4.53 19.92
N ARG A 80 13.68 4.95 21.19
CA ARG A 80 14.07 4.13 22.34
C ARG A 80 12.92 3.21 22.79
N ASP A 81 11.73 3.78 22.97
CA ASP A 81 10.64 3.11 23.69
C ASP A 81 9.49 2.65 22.77
N GLY A 82 9.47 3.13 21.52
CA GLY A 82 8.36 2.95 20.60
C GLY A 82 7.15 3.81 20.95
N PHE A 83 6.01 3.51 20.32
CA PHE A 83 4.73 4.09 20.69
C PHE A 83 3.98 3.14 21.62
N GLN A 84 3.46 3.66 22.73
CA GLN A 84 2.70 2.87 23.69
C GLN A 84 1.28 3.44 23.81
N ALA A 85 0.28 2.55 23.78
CA ALA A 85 -1.08 2.90 24.14
C ALA A 85 -1.13 3.29 25.63
N ARG A 86 -2.13 4.09 26.01
CA ARG A 86 -2.28 4.49 27.41
C ARG A 86 -2.66 3.27 28.25
N ARG A 87 -2.15 3.23 29.49
CA ARG A 87 -2.56 2.21 30.45
C ARG A 87 -4.07 2.29 30.68
N GLN A 88 -4.74 1.15 30.74
CA GLN A 88 -6.19 1.07 30.93
C GLN A 88 -6.69 1.84 32.15
N LEU A 89 -5.97 1.78 33.27
CA LEU A 89 -6.36 2.38 34.55
C LEU A 89 -7.78 1.93 34.94
N HIS A 90 -8.71 2.86 35.10
CA HIS A 90 -10.09 2.60 35.53
C HIS A 90 -11.06 2.46 34.34
N THR A 91 -10.57 2.50 33.10
CA THR A 91 -11.43 2.36 31.92
C THR A 91 -11.91 0.90 31.79
N PRO A 92 -13.23 0.65 31.72
CA PRO A 92 -13.77 -0.69 31.51
C PRO A 92 -13.27 -1.34 30.21
N ASP A 93 -13.10 -2.66 30.19
CA ASP A 93 -12.58 -3.41 29.03
C ASP A 93 -13.36 -3.13 27.74
N ASN A 94 -14.70 -3.07 27.87
CA ASN A 94 -15.61 -2.81 26.75
C ASN A 94 -15.53 -1.39 26.18
N ILE A 95 -14.85 -0.46 26.86
CA ILE A 95 -14.50 0.87 26.33
C ILE A 95 -13.03 0.87 25.89
N PHE A 96 -12.13 0.31 26.70
CA PHE A 96 -10.68 0.29 26.44
C PHE A 96 -10.34 -0.39 25.11
N HIS A 97 -11.05 -1.46 24.77
CA HIS A 97 -10.87 -2.24 23.55
C HIS A 97 -11.84 -1.86 22.41
N ASN A 98 -12.69 -0.85 22.57
CA ASN A 98 -13.70 -0.49 21.57
C ASN A 98 -13.12 0.44 20.51
N LEU A 99 -13.04 -0.06 19.27
CA LEU A 99 -12.46 0.67 18.15
C LEU A 99 -13.35 1.84 17.74
N GLU A 100 -14.65 1.64 17.57
CA GLU A 100 -15.57 2.70 17.14
C GLU A 100 -15.58 3.86 18.15
N HIS A 101 -15.62 3.53 19.44
CA HIS A 101 -15.53 4.53 20.50
C HIS A 101 -14.18 5.25 20.49
N TYR A 102 -13.06 4.55 20.25
CA TYR A 102 -11.77 5.20 20.09
C TYR A 102 -11.75 6.18 18.90
N ILE A 103 -12.31 5.80 17.77
CA ILE A 103 -12.31 6.65 16.56
C ILE A 103 -13.13 7.93 16.75
N HIS A 104 -14.24 7.86 17.49
CA HIS A 104 -15.12 9.01 17.68
C HIS A 104 -14.79 9.85 18.94
N GLU A 105 -14.30 9.22 20.00
CA GLU A 105 -14.08 9.85 21.31
C GLU A 105 -12.61 9.87 21.76
N GLY A 106 -11.73 9.17 21.03
CA GLY A 106 -10.29 9.08 21.32
C GLY A 106 -9.51 10.34 20.99
N GLY A 107 -10.13 11.31 20.30
CA GLY A 107 -9.52 12.59 19.96
C GLY A 107 -8.49 12.50 18.84
N ARG A 108 -8.06 13.67 18.34
CA ARG A 108 -7.10 13.76 17.23
C ARG A 108 -5.66 13.69 17.74
N PRO A 109 -4.72 13.19 16.93
CA PRO A 109 -3.29 13.35 17.19
C PRO A 109 -2.93 14.82 17.47
N LEU A 110 -2.05 15.07 18.44
CA LEU A 110 -1.65 16.40 18.95
C LEU A 110 -2.76 17.23 19.67
N GLY A 111 -3.97 16.68 19.83
CA GLY A 111 -5.03 17.31 20.61
C GLY A 111 -4.70 17.38 22.11
N ASN A 112 -4.95 18.53 22.73
CA ASN A 112 -4.85 18.71 24.19
C ASN A 112 -6.13 18.28 24.94
N SER A 113 -7.06 17.63 24.26
CA SER A 113 -8.34 17.22 24.85
C SER A 113 -8.13 16.26 26.02
N MET A 114 -8.72 16.56 27.17
CA MET A 114 -8.99 15.55 28.18
C MET A 114 -9.83 14.45 27.52
N HIS A 115 -9.31 13.24 27.50
CA HIS A 115 -10.03 12.11 26.92
C HIS A 115 -10.95 11.53 28.01
N PRO A 116 -12.20 11.19 27.67
CA PRO A 116 -13.13 10.61 28.64
C PRO A 116 -12.69 9.21 29.10
N ALA A 117 -11.82 8.55 28.34
CA ALA A 117 -11.30 7.21 28.61
C ALA A 117 -9.88 7.02 28.06
N ASN A 118 -9.21 5.96 28.53
CA ASN A 118 -8.00 5.43 27.90
C ASN A 118 -8.38 4.33 26.90
N TYR A 119 -7.52 4.10 25.91
CA TYR A 119 -7.79 3.13 24.86
C TYR A 119 -6.55 2.31 24.55
N ALA A 120 -6.77 1.10 24.07
CA ALA A 120 -5.75 0.14 23.69
C ALA A 120 -5.10 0.48 22.33
N PHE A 121 -5.32 1.66 21.74
CA PHE A 121 -4.95 1.94 20.36
C PHE A 121 -3.92 3.07 20.20
N VAL A 122 -3.03 2.88 19.24
CA VAL A 122 -2.15 3.90 18.67
C VAL A 122 -2.58 4.16 17.23
N SER A 123 -3.13 5.35 16.98
CA SER A 123 -3.53 5.80 15.64
C SER A 123 -2.33 6.16 14.76
N THR A 124 -2.43 5.78 13.49
CA THR A 124 -1.50 6.10 12.38
C THR A 124 -2.32 6.34 11.10
N THR A 125 -1.70 6.86 10.06
CA THR A 125 -2.34 7.14 8.76
C THR A 125 -1.56 6.49 7.62
N LEU A 126 -2.27 6.00 6.61
CA LEU A 126 -1.68 5.60 5.34
C LEU A 126 -1.25 6.81 4.50
N SER A 127 -1.86 7.98 4.72
CA SER A 127 -1.58 9.16 3.90
C SER A 127 -0.32 9.90 4.32
N SER A 128 0.62 10.00 3.38
CA SER A 128 1.82 10.84 3.51
C SER A 128 1.49 12.34 3.55
N SER A 129 0.35 12.72 2.96
CA SER A 129 -0.11 14.10 2.86
C SER A 129 -0.92 14.56 4.07
N TRP A 130 -1.52 13.64 4.83
CA TRP A 130 -2.34 13.97 5.99
C TRP A 130 -1.49 14.50 7.17
N PHE A 131 -2.03 15.47 7.88
CA PHE A 131 -1.48 16.00 9.13
C PHE A 131 -2.60 16.52 10.04
N PRO A 132 -2.42 16.49 11.36
CA PRO A 132 -3.41 16.97 12.31
C PRO A 132 -3.56 18.49 12.24
N SER A 133 -4.80 18.98 12.33
CA SER A 133 -5.07 20.40 12.50
C SER A 133 -4.66 20.86 13.91
N VAL A 134 -4.18 22.09 14.02
CA VAL A 134 -3.82 22.70 15.31
C VAL A 134 -4.76 23.85 15.64
N THR A 135 -5.22 23.87 16.90
CA THR A 135 -6.18 24.85 17.40
C THR A 135 -5.50 26.20 17.66
N LEU A 136 -6.12 27.27 17.19
CA LEU A 136 -5.75 28.64 17.53
C LEU A 136 -6.44 29.05 18.84
N GLN A 137 -5.69 29.53 19.83
CA GLN A 137 -6.29 30.06 21.06
C GLN A 137 -7.06 31.37 20.75
N PRO A 138 -8.16 31.70 21.45
CA PRO A 138 -9.01 32.86 21.13
C PRO A 138 -8.26 34.21 21.03
N ASN A 139 -7.19 34.36 21.82
CA ASN A 139 -6.40 35.59 21.93
C ASN A 139 -5.13 35.59 21.06
N GLU A 140 -4.89 34.53 20.28
CA GLU A 140 -3.72 34.42 19.42
C GLU A 140 -4.05 34.81 17.97
N ASN A 141 -3.11 35.48 17.32
CA ASN A 141 -3.18 35.73 15.87
C ASN A 141 -2.62 34.56 15.06
N GLN A 142 -1.80 33.70 15.68
CA GLN A 142 -1.18 32.55 15.05
C GLN A 142 -0.85 31.50 16.12
N SER A 143 -1.08 30.23 15.80
CA SER A 143 -0.64 29.07 16.57
C SER A 143 0.40 28.33 15.73
N VAL A 144 1.56 28.06 16.33
CA VAL A 144 2.65 27.30 15.72
C VAL A 144 2.98 26.14 16.64
N VAL A 145 2.80 24.92 16.14
CA VAL A 145 3.12 23.69 16.87
C VAL A 145 4.24 22.97 16.15
N GLU A 146 5.37 22.78 16.82
CA GLU A 146 6.40 21.86 16.34
C GLU A 146 5.97 20.42 16.63
N ALA A 147 6.06 19.56 15.61
CA ALA A 147 5.69 18.16 15.70
C ALA A 147 6.60 17.30 14.82
N TRP A 148 6.68 16.03 15.18
CA TRP A 148 7.41 15.01 14.43
C TRP A 148 6.44 14.14 13.64
N ARG A 149 6.78 13.86 12.38
CA ARG A 149 6.16 12.79 11.59
C ARG A 149 7.09 11.59 11.59
N TYR A 150 6.58 10.47 12.05
CA TYR A 150 7.27 9.18 12.11
C TYR A 150 6.83 8.30 10.95
N GLU A 151 7.78 7.68 10.25
CA GLU A 151 7.54 6.66 9.22
C GLU A 151 7.81 5.27 9.84
N MET A 152 6.86 4.35 9.69
CA MET A 152 6.90 3.05 10.37
C MET A 152 6.50 1.91 9.43
N TYR A 153 7.12 0.74 9.64
CA TYR A 153 6.90 -0.50 8.91
C TYR A 153 6.59 -1.61 9.92
N ALA A 154 5.39 -1.54 10.50
CA ALA A 154 4.96 -2.40 11.60
C ALA A 154 4.06 -3.55 11.12
N PRO A 155 4.05 -4.71 11.78
CA PRO A 155 3.18 -5.83 11.42
C PRO A 155 1.74 -5.58 11.86
N GLY A 156 0.77 -6.06 11.08
CA GLY A 156 -0.64 -5.95 11.39
C GLY A 156 -1.18 -4.53 11.35
N GLY A 157 -1.99 -4.16 12.35
CA GLY A 157 -2.75 -2.91 12.39
C GLY A 157 -4.15 -3.09 11.78
N ILE A 158 -5.15 -2.56 12.48
CA ILE A 158 -6.56 -2.58 12.07
C ILE A 158 -6.76 -1.48 11.02
N TRP A 159 -7.29 -1.84 9.86
CA TRP A 159 -7.71 -0.88 8.85
C TRP A 159 -9.10 -0.37 9.21
N VAL A 160 -9.16 0.86 9.70
CA VAL A 160 -10.36 1.41 10.31
C VAL A 160 -11.48 1.58 9.28
N ALA A 161 -11.16 2.11 8.10
CA ALA A 161 -12.13 2.32 7.03
C ALA A 161 -12.81 1.00 6.60
N GLU A 162 -12.05 -0.08 6.45
CA GLU A 162 -12.59 -1.40 6.07
C GLU A 162 -13.39 -2.07 7.20
N THR A 163 -12.98 -1.86 8.45
CA THR A 163 -13.62 -2.44 9.64
C THR A 163 -14.95 -1.73 9.93
N LEU A 164 -14.95 -0.40 9.94
CA LEU A 164 -16.13 0.40 10.30
C LEU A 164 -17.08 0.67 9.12
N GLY A 165 -16.58 0.63 7.88
CA GLY A 165 -17.36 0.91 6.68
C GLY A 165 -18.00 2.31 6.74
N ASP A 166 -19.30 2.40 6.45
CA ASP A 166 -20.06 3.66 6.47
C ASP A 166 -20.06 4.39 7.82
N ARG A 167 -19.66 3.71 8.91
CA ARG A 167 -19.51 4.32 10.24
C ARG A 167 -18.25 5.18 10.34
N TYR A 168 -17.23 4.95 9.51
CA TYR A 168 -16.03 5.77 9.49
C TYR A 168 -16.29 7.14 8.85
N LYS A 169 -15.95 8.23 9.57
CA LYS A 169 -16.23 9.61 9.14
C LYS A 169 -14.98 10.43 8.79
N TYR A 170 -13.81 9.80 8.76
CA TYR A 170 -12.54 10.48 8.54
C TYR A 170 -11.76 9.88 7.35
N PRO A 171 -12.38 9.74 6.16
CA PRO A 171 -11.76 9.02 5.03
C PRO A 171 -10.39 9.59 4.63
N THR A 172 -10.17 10.90 4.81
CA THR A 172 -8.91 11.57 4.48
C THR A 172 -7.72 11.17 5.37
N GLN A 173 -8.00 10.59 6.54
CA GLN A 173 -6.97 10.10 7.45
C GLN A 173 -6.54 8.67 7.09
N ASP A 174 -7.35 7.90 6.35
CA ASP A 174 -7.13 6.49 6.01
C ASP A 174 -6.44 5.73 7.16
N GLU A 175 -7.11 5.72 8.31
CA GLU A 175 -6.51 5.40 9.59
C GLU A 175 -6.20 3.91 9.76
N VAL A 176 -5.02 3.65 10.34
CA VAL A 176 -4.60 2.32 10.79
C VAL A 176 -4.33 2.39 12.28
N CYS A 177 -5.06 1.60 13.07
CA CYS A 177 -4.89 1.52 14.51
C CYS A 177 -4.04 0.31 14.90
N PHE A 178 -2.97 0.53 15.68
CA PHE A 178 -2.21 -0.55 16.29
C PHE A 178 -2.65 -0.78 17.72
N VAL A 179 -2.82 -2.04 18.08
CA VAL A 179 -3.25 -2.45 19.43
C VAL A 179 -2.04 -2.50 20.35
N ALA A 180 -2.20 -1.98 21.57
CA ALA A 180 -1.20 -1.82 22.63
C ALA A 180 -0.02 -0.88 22.30
N GLY A 181 0.45 -0.82 21.06
CA GLY A 181 1.60 0.01 20.69
C GLY A 181 2.31 -0.44 19.42
N ILE A 182 3.48 0.19 19.19
CA ILE A 182 4.39 -0.09 18.08
C ILE A 182 5.81 -0.11 18.67
N ALA A 183 6.48 -1.25 18.60
CA ALA A 183 7.85 -1.42 19.09
C ALA A 183 8.85 -0.56 18.29
N PRO A 184 9.92 -0.08 18.91
CA PRO A 184 10.90 0.83 18.28
C PRO A 184 11.55 0.24 17.03
N GLN A 185 11.70 -1.08 16.94
CA GLN A 185 12.31 -1.76 15.78
C GLN A 185 11.52 -1.58 14.46
N TYR A 186 10.24 -1.18 14.55
CA TYR A 186 9.37 -0.96 13.39
C TYR A 186 9.32 0.51 12.95
N ILE A 187 9.98 1.41 13.70
CA ILE A 187 9.97 2.85 13.44
C ILE A 187 11.26 3.18 12.69
N ARG A 188 11.14 3.56 11.41
CA ARG A 188 12.30 3.78 10.54
C ARG A 188 12.90 5.17 10.71
N SER A 189 12.05 6.20 10.69
CA SER A 189 12.55 7.56 10.62
C SER A 189 11.60 8.59 11.19
N ALA A 190 12.13 9.77 11.48
CA ALA A 190 11.40 10.93 11.96
C ALA A 190 11.79 12.20 11.18
N GLN A 191 10.80 13.05 10.92
CA GLN A 191 10.97 14.35 10.28
C GLN A 191 10.28 15.43 11.10
N ARG A 192 10.92 16.60 11.22
CA ARG A 192 10.40 17.71 12.02
C ARG A 192 9.63 18.72 11.16
N PHE A 193 8.45 19.10 11.62
CA PHE A 193 7.58 20.05 10.95
C PHE A 193 7.04 21.11 11.92
N ARG A 194 6.58 22.22 11.33
CA ARG A 194 5.78 23.25 11.96
C ARG A 194 4.37 23.19 11.39
N LEU A 195 3.39 23.01 12.27
CA LEU A 195 1.97 23.09 11.95
C LEU A 195 1.48 24.47 12.37
N ILE A 196 0.91 25.21 11.41
CA ILE A 196 0.65 26.64 11.58
C ILE A 196 -0.81 26.94 11.24
N THR A 197 -1.53 27.55 12.18
CA THR A 197 -2.88 28.07 11.97
C THR A 197 -2.88 29.57 12.25
N THR A 198 -3.34 30.38 11.31
CA THR A 198 -3.41 31.85 11.45
C THR A 198 -4.86 32.30 11.63
N ARG A 199 -5.10 33.36 12.41
CA ARG A 199 -6.44 33.97 12.55
C ARG A 199 -7.00 34.34 11.17
N GLY A 200 -8.23 33.92 10.90
CA GLY A 200 -8.87 34.11 9.59
C GLY A 200 -8.59 33.01 8.57
N SER A 201 -7.63 32.10 8.82
CA SER A 201 -7.50 30.86 8.06
C SER A 201 -8.42 29.80 8.62
N GLN A 202 -9.12 29.08 7.75
CA GLN A 202 -9.88 27.88 8.13
C GLN A 202 -9.01 26.62 8.21
N TYR A 203 -7.76 26.70 7.74
CA TYR A 203 -6.90 25.54 7.54
C TYR A 203 -5.54 25.70 8.24
N THR A 204 -5.06 24.60 8.81
CA THR A 204 -3.68 24.44 9.26
C THR A 204 -2.80 24.23 8.03
N ARG A 205 -1.67 24.93 7.95
CA ARG A 205 -0.60 24.65 6.98
C ARG A 205 0.54 23.88 7.65
N ARG A 206 1.27 23.12 6.84
CA ARG A 206 2.42 22.33 7.27
C ARG A 206 3.67 22.83 6.57
N GLU A 207 4.72 23.10 7.34
CA GLU A 207 6.03 23.47 6.84
C GLU A 207 7.08 22.54 7.42
N ARG A 208 8.06 22.11 6.60
CA ARG A 208 9.24 21.42 7.14
C ARG A 208 10.03 22.39 8.02
N ALA A 209 10.45 21.93 9.20
CA ALA A 209 11.30 22.74 10.07
C ALA A 209 12.75 22.78 9.58
N ASP A 210 13.18 21.71 8.92
CA ASP A 210 14.47 21.49 8.28
C ASP A 210 14.35 20.39 7.21
N ASP A 211 15.40 20.19 6.41
CA ASP A 211 15.45 19.15 5.39
C ASP A 211 16.05 17.83 5.91
N MET A 212 15.97 17.59 7.23
CA MET A 212 16.58 16.41 7.87
C MET A 212 15.60 15.23 7.92
N LEU A 213 16.13 14.04 7.65
CA LEU A 213 15.49 12.76 7.90
C LEU A 213 16.33 12.01 8.94
N ILE A 214 15.82 11.92 10.16
CA ILE A 214 16.52 11.20 11.24
C ILE A 214 16.16 9.72 11.12
N LEU A 215 17.15 8.88 10.84
CA LEU A 215 17.01 7.43 10.74
C LEU A 215 17.26 6.76 12.09
N ASN A 216 16.41 5.80 12.44
CA ASN A 216 16.55 4.99 13.64
C ASN A 216 17.49 3.81 13.37
N ASP A 217 18.65 3.77 14.04
CA ASP A 217 19.63 2.69 13.90
C ASP A 217 19.11 1.32 14.38
N ASN A 218 18.07 1.31 15.22
CA ASN A 218 17.43 0.09 15.71
C ASN A 218 16.37 -0.47 14.72
N PHE A 219 16.12 0.19 13.59
CA PHE A 219 15.11 -0.25 12.64
C PHE A 219 15.48 -1.59 12.00
N ASN A 220 14.68 -2.62 12.31
CA ASN A 220 14.79 -3.94 11.72
C ASN A 220 13.41 -4.64 11.80
N PRO A 221 12.55 -4.43 10.80
CA PRO A 221 11.17 -4.93 10.84
C PRO A 221 11.09 -6.47 10.79
N GLN A 222 12.16 -7.16 10.35
CA GLN A 222 12.24 -8.61 10.31
C GLN A 222 13.60 -9.13 10.79
N SER A 223 13.79 -9.10 12.11
CA SER A 223 15.05 -9.47 12.75
C SER A 223 15.23 -10.97 13.00
N HIS A 224 14.16 -11.79 12.98
CA HIS A 224 14.23 -13.21 13.34
C HIS A 224 13.26 -14.11 12.55
N PRO A 225 13.71 -15.05 11.70
CA PRO A 225 15.08 -15.11 11.21
C PRO A 225 15.43 -13.79 10.53
N GLU A 226 16.68 -13.39 10.64
CA GLU A 226 17.15 -12.14 10.06
C GLU A 226 16.94 -12.18 8.55
N ARG A 227 16.14 -11.23 8.05
CA ARG A 227 15.87 -11.09 6.63
C ARG A 227 15.74 -9.61 6.30
N LEU A 228 16.60 -9.15 5.41
CA LEU A 228 16.48 -7.84 4.80
C LEU A 228 15.27 -7.86 3.87
N ILE A 229 14.21 -7.16 4.24
CA ILE A 229 13.00 -7.05 3.43
C ILE A 229 13.08 -5.82 2.55
N ASN A 230 12.52 -5.92 1.34
CA ASN A 230 12.39 -4.78 0.44
C ASN A 230 11.22 -3.92 0.90
N ILE A 231 11.47 -2.97 1.81
CA ILE A 231 10.45 -1.97 2.18
C ILE A 231 10.13 -1.09 0.98
N LEU A 232 8.88 -0.68 0.83
CA LEU A 232 8.39 0.00 -0.35
C LEU A 232 8.39 1.51 -0.15
N ARG A 233 9.16 2.19 -0.99
CA ARG A 233 9.23 3.64 -1.15
C ARG A 233 9.44 4.35 0.19
N PRO A 234 10.55 4.04 0.88
CA PRO A 234 10.98 4.84 2.02
C PRO A 234 11.10 6.32 1.63
N VAL A 235 10.65 7.20 2.52
CA VAL A 235 10.82 8.65 2.32
C VAL A 235 12.30 8.99 2.18
N THR A 236 12.68 9.65 1.09
CA THR A 236 14.08 10.05 0.80
C THR A 236 14.22 11.43 0.15
N TYR A 237 13.14 11.99 -0.39
CA TYR A 237 13.15 13.29 -1.04
C TYR A 237 11.84 14.03 -0.80
N TYR A 238 11.81 15.32 -1.11
CA TYR A 238 10.62 16.15 -1.10
C TYR A 238 10.49 16.89 -2.43
N LEU A 239 9.30 17.46 -2.69
CA LEU A 239 9.11 18.39 -3.79
C LEU A 239 9.31 19.83 -3.28
N ASP A 240 10.22 20.57 -3.92
CA ASP A 240 10.43 21.98 -3.62
C ASP A 240 9.27 22.86 -4.11
N GLY A 241 9.33 24.17 -3.88
CA GLY A 241 8.28 25.12 -4.30
C GLY A 241 8.02 25.14 -5.82
N ASN A 242 8.94 24.61 -6.63
CA ASN A 242 8.82 24.49 -8.08
C ASN A 242 8.43 23.07 -8.52
N LYS A 243 7.97 22.23 -7.58
CA LYS A 243 7.67 20.80 -7.79
C LYS A 243 8.85 19.97 -8.28
N LYS A 244 10.09 20.40 -8.02
CA LYS A 244 11.29 19.63 -8.36
C LYS A 244 11.70 18.74 -7.17
N PRO A 245 12.12 17.48 -7.43
CA PRO A 245 12.65 16.62 -6.38
C PRO A 245 13.94 17.17 -5.76
N ALA A 246 13.99 17.23 -4.44
CA ALA A 246 15.16 17.57 -3.64
C ALA A 246 15.38 16.52 -2.55
N ASN A 247 16.63 16.05 -2.38
CA ASN A 247 16.94 14.99 -1.42
C ASN A 247 16.88 15.51 0.02
N LEU A 248 16.36 14.68 0.93
CA LEU A 248 16.48 14.92 2.37
C LEU A 248 17.91 14.61 2.82
N LYS A 249 18.41 15.37 3.79
CA LYS A 249 19.69 15.13 4.45
C LYS A 249 19.50 14.05 5.52
N LEU A 250 20.32 13.01 5.48
CA LEU A 250 20.24 11.92 6.44
C LEU A 250 21.02 12.26 7.71
N ASP A 251 20.43 11.94 8.86
CA ASP A 251 21.12 11.86 10.14
C ASP A 251 20.71 10.55 10.83
N PHE A 252 21.55 10.06 11.74
CA PHE A 252 21.34 8.77 12.39
C PHE A 252 21.21 8.95 13.89
N TYR A 253 20.10 8.49 14.43
CA TYR A 253 19.98 8.34 15.87
C TYR A 253 20.85 7.17 16.32
N LEU A 254 21.89 7.49 17.08
CA LEU A 254 22.71 6.51 17.79
C LEU A 254 22.21 6.47 19.24
N PRO A 255 21.73 5.31 19.74
CA PRO A 255 21.50 5.15 21.16
C PRO A 255 22.82 5.42 21.87
N ALA A 256 22.85 6.35 22.83
CA ALA A 256 24.01 6.51 23.68
C ALA A 256 24.27 5.16 24.36
N GLU A 257 25.38 4.49 24.04
CA GLU A 257 25.75 3.28 24.77
C GLU A 257 26.06 3.68 26.22
N ASP A 258 25.39 3.01 27.16
CA ASP A 258 25.89 2.76 28.51
C ASP A 258 27.38 2.43 28.43
N THR A 259 28.22 3.40 28.81
CA THR A 259 29.68 3.36 28.75
C THR A 259 30.30 2.39 29.77
N VAL A 260 29.56 1.42 30.30
CA VAL A 260 30.02 0.58 31.41
C VAL A 260 29.64 -0.90 31.18
N THR A 261 30.65 -1.65 30.70
CA THR A 261 30.88 -3.12 30.82
C THR A 261 30.36 -4.11 29.75
N ASN A 262 31.30 -4.90 29.21
CA ASN A 262 31.25 -5.85 28.06
C ASN A 262 30.37 -7.12 28.24
N PRO A 263 30.00 -7.85 27.14
CA PRO A 263 30.68 -9.12 26.77
C PRO A 263 30.83 -9.41 25.23
N PRO A 264 31.64 -10.41 24.81
CA PRO A 264 32.02 -10.69 23.40
C PRO A 264 30.89 -11.14 22.45
N ASN A 265 29.74 -11.57 22.98
CA ASN A 265 28.59 -12.00 22.16
C ASN A 265 27.90 -10.85 21.40
N ARG A 266 28.13 -9.58 21.75
CA ARG A 266 27.58 -8.42 21.00
C ARG A 266 28.34 -8.08 19.71
N ARG A 267 29.57 -8.57 19.49
CA ARG A 267 30.31 -8.33 18.23
C ARG A 267 29.62 -8.96 17.01
N ARG A 268 28.94 -10.11 17.18
CA ARG A 268 28.11 -10.73 16.13
C ARG A 268 26.80 -9.96 15.86
N ARG A 269 26.19 -9.36 16.90
CA ARG A 269 24.98 -8.51 16.76
C ARG A 269 25.28 -7.17 16.08
N ARG A 270 26.50 -6.62 16.25
CA ARG A 270 26.94 -5.39 15.57
C ARG A 270 27.19 -5.58 14.07
N SER A 271 27.64 -6.76 13.64
CA SER A 271 27.84 -7.01 12.20
C SER A 271 26.53 -7.18 11.44
N SER A 272 25.52 -7.80 12.08
CA SER A 272 24.17 -7.96 11.52
C SER A 272 23.37 -6.65 11.53
N SER A 273 23.52 -5.83 12.58
CA SER A 273 22.88 -4.51 12.64
C SER A 273 23.47 -3.52 11.63
N ALA A 274 24.78 -3.61 11.32
CA ALA A 274 25.41 -2.79 10.29
C ALA A 274 24.84 -3.07 8.89
N SER A 275 24.64 -4.35 8.54
CA SER A 275 24.01 -4.72 7.25
C SER A 275 22.56 -4.26 7.17
N ALA A 276 21.77 -4.37 8.24
CA ALA A 276 20.39 -3.89 8.25
C ALA A 276 20.32 -2.36 8.12
N LYS A 277 21.20 -1.64 8.82
CA LYS A 277 21.32 -0.18 8.74
C LYS A 277 21.58 0.27 7.30
N ASP A 278 22.65 -0.22 6.69
CA ASP A 278 23.04 0.18 5.33
C ASP A 278 21.96 -0.19 4.31
N TRP A 279 21.31 -1.34 4.50
CA TRP A 279 20.20 -1.79 3.68
C TRP A 279 19.01 -0.81 3.71
N TYR A 280 18.49 -0.47 4.90
CA TYR A 280 17.28 0.36 5.02
C TYR A 280 17.53 1.88 4.89
N ALA A 281 18.78 2.31 5.02
CA ALA A 281 19.19 3.68 4.73
C ALA A 281 19.44 3.91 3.24
N ASN A 282 20.10 2.98 2.56
CA ASN A 282 20.65 3.19 1.22
C ASN A 282 20.18 2.13 0.21
N GLU A 283 20.50 0.85 0.42
CA GLU A 283 20.36 -0.17 -0.64
C GLU A 283 18.91 -0.36 -1.09
N THR A 284 17.97 -0.41 -0.14
CA THR A 284 16.54 -0.56 -0.43
C THR A 284 15.99 0.56 -1.30
N THR A 285 16.62 1.74 -1.31
CA THR A 285 16.18 2.90 -2.10
C THR A 285 16.60 2.81 -3.58
N THR A 286 17.57 1.95 -3.87
CA THR A 286 18.14 1.75 -5.21
C THR A 286 17.51 0.58 -5.94
N LEU A 287 16.62 -0.18 -5.27
CA LEU A 287 15.87 -1.27 -5.88
C LEU A 287 15.05 -0.75 -7.06
N GLN A 288 15.26 -1.37 -8.20
CA GLN A 288 14.60 -1.02 -9.45
C GLN A 288 13.31 -1.81 -9.63
N SER A 289 12.25 -1.15 -10.10
CA SER A 289 11.09 -1.81 -10.68
C SER A 289 10.76 -1.23 -12.05
N TYR A 290 10.05 -2.04 -12.83
CA TYR A 290 9.56 -1.67 -14.15
C TYR A 290 8.07 -1.33 -14.04
N ILE A 291 7.22 -2.08 -14.73
CA ILE A 291 5.78 -1.84 -14.81
C ILE A 291 5.09 -2.72 -13.78
N ASP A 292 4.35 -2.10 -12.87
CA ASP A 292 3.62 -2.79 -11.80
C ASP A 292 2.15 -3.04 -12.18
N ALA A 293 1.55 -2.21 -13.04
CA ALA A 293 0.22 -2.45 -13.59
C ALA A 293 0.01 -1.73 -14.92
N ALA A 294 -0.99 -2.18 -15.69
CA ALA A 294 -1.39 -1.47 -16.90
C ALA A 294 -2.87 -1.70 -17.23
N PHE A 295 -3.48 -0.75 -17.93
CA PHE A 295 -4.76 -0.99 -18.60
C PHE A 295 -4.87 -0.20 -19.90
N ARG A 296 -5.67 -0.73 -20.82
CA ARG A 296 -5.95 -0.11 -22.13
C ARG A 296 -6.85 1.12 -21.94
N SER A 297 -6.45 2.26 -22.50
CA SER A 297 -7.29 3.46 -22.56
C SER A 297 -8.47 3.26 -23.52
N SER A 298 -9.49 4.10 -23.41
CA SER A 298 -10.53 4.21 -24.45
C SER A 298 -10.02 4.90 -25.71
N ARG A 299 -8.89 5.60 -25.62
CA ARG A 299 -8.21 6.26 -26.74
C ARG A 299 -7.33 5.27 -27.49
N GLN A 300 -7.49 5.25 -28.81
CA GLN A 300 -6.79 4.32 -29.69
C GLN A 300 -5.27 4.33 -29.45
N ASN A 301 -4.71 3.14 -29.25
CA ASN A 301 -3.29 2.88 -29.02
C ASN A 301 -2.70 3.51 -27.75
N GLU A 302 -3.51 4.04 -26.84
CA GLU A 302 -3.05 4.54 -25.54
C GLU A 302 -3.26 3.49 -24.44
N ALA A 303 -2.32 3.40 -23.51
CA ALA A 303 -2.43 2.61 -22.29
C ALA A 303 -1.99 3.45 -21.08
N TYR A 304 -2.64 3.22 -19.95
CA TYR A 304 -2.16 3.71 -18.66
C TYR A 304 -1.17 2.68 -18.12
N ILE A 305 0.02 3.12 -17.76
CA ILE A 305 1.09 2.28 -17.23
C ILE A 305 1.45 2.81 -15.84
N PHE A 306 1.39 1.95 -14.83
CA PHE A 306 1.67 2.29 -13.44
C PHE A 306 3.02 1.71 -13.01
N MET A 307 3.76 2.53 -12.28
CA MET A 307 5.09 2.23 -11.77
C MET A 307 5.19 2.90 -10.40
N LYS A 308 5.28 2.14 -9.32
CA LYS A 308 5.20 2.65 -7.95
C LYS A 308 3.90 3.46 -7.76
N ASN A 309 3.95 4.65 -7.14
CA ASN A 309 2.82 5.59 -7.07
C ASN A 309 2.78 6.59 -8.23
N GLU A 310 3.43 6.28 -9.34
CA GLU A 310 3.41 7.11 -10.53
C GLU A 310 2.73 6.38 -11.68
N TYR A 311 2.35 7.15 -12.69
CA TYR A 311 1.81 6.62 -13.92
C TYR A 311 2.24 7.45 -15.12
N ILE A 312 2.13 6.84 -16.29
CA ILE A 312 2.18 7.51 -17.59
C ILE A 312 0.96 7.14 -18.42
N ILE A 313 0.63 7.98 -19.39
CA ILE A 313 -0.16 7.61 -20.55
C ILE A 313 0.81 7.36 -21.69
N PHE A 314 0.75 6.16 -22.24
CA PHE A 314 1.70 5.66 -23.23
C PHE A 314 0.99 5.33 -24.53
N ASP A 315 1.37 5.98 -25.62
CA ASP A 315 1.00 5.55 -26.97
C ASP A 315 2.00 4.45 -27.37
N TYR A 316 1.53 3.21 -27.35
CA TYR A 316 2.40 2.03 -27.45
C TYR A 316 2.66 1.58 -28.90
N ALA A 317 2.11 2.30 -29.89
CA ALA A 317 2.30 2.07 -31.33
C ALA A 317 2.28 0.57 -31.72
N PRO A 318 1.09 -0.07 -31.89
CA PRO A 318 0.99 -1.51 -32.07
C PRO A 318 1.78 -2.04 -33.27
N THR A 319 2.14 -3.32 -33.21
CA THR A 319 3.07 -4.02 -34.13
C THR A 319 2.81 -3.77 -35.62
N GLY A 320 3.81 -3.40 -36.40
CA GLY A 320 3.63 -3.01 -37.81
C GLY A 320 3.53 -1.51 -38.03
N SER A 321 3.43 -0.73 -36.94
CA SER A 321 4.00 0.61 -36.91
C SER A 321 5.52 0.52 -36.70
N PRO A 322 6.33 1.45 -37.25
CA PRO A 322 7.75 1.55 -36.92
C PRO A 322 7.92 1.68 -35.40
N SER A 323 8.81 0.87 -34.80
CA SER A 323 9.09 0.82 -33.35
C SER A 323 9.67 2.11 -32.75
N THR A 324 9.77 3.17 -33.54
CA THR A 324 10.24 4.51 -33.15
C THR A 324 9.09 5.49 -32.95
N ARG A 325 7.83 5.04 -33.05
CA ARG A 325 6.64 5.90 -32.89
C ARG A 325 5.98 5.80 -31.52
N ASP A 326 6.48 4.93 -30.64
CA ASP A 326 6.00 4.93 -29.27
C ASP A 326 6.33 6.27 -28.60
N LYS A 327 5.43 6.75 -27.74
CA LYS A 327 5.64 8.01 -27.04
C LYS A 327 4.95 8.02 -25.69
N VAL A 328 5.60 8.66 -24.73
CA VAL A 328 4.96 9.08 -23.49
C VAL A 328 4.08 10.30 -23.81
N VAL A 329 2.76 10.11 -23.74
CA VAL A 329 1.76 11.15 -23.99
C VAL A 329 1.62 12.08 -22.79
N LYS A 330 1.63 11.50 -21.59
CA LYS A 330 1.55 12.23 -20.32
C LYS A 330 2.39 11.52 -19.25
N GLY A 331 2.96 12.31 -18.36
CA GLY A 331 3.72 11.83 -17.22
C GLY A 331 5.22 11.70 -17.51
N PRO A 332 5.97 11.06 -16.60
CA PRO A 332 5.49 10.45 -15.36
C PRO A 332 4.93 11.49 -14.38
N ALA A 333 3.84 11.12 -13.71
CA ALA A 333 3.19 11.95 -12.69
C ALA A 333 2.71 11.07 -11.53
N LEU A 334 2.56 11.64 -10.34
CA LEU A 334 1.98 10.95 -9.19
C LEU A 334 0.53 10.57 -9.48
N ILE A 335 0.11 9.40 -9.00
CA ILE A 335 -1.29 8.95 -9.10
C ILE A 335 -2.21 9.94 -8.39
N SER A 336 -1.81 10.49 -7.23
CA SER A 336 -2.59 11.50 -6.49
C SER A 336 -2.78 12.82 -7.25
N GLU A 337 -1.85 13.19 -8.14
CA GLU A 337 -1.98 14.39 -8.98
C GLU A 337 -2.79 14.10 -10.26
N GLY A 338 -2.67 12.89 -10.81
CA GLY A 338 -3.39 12.47 -12.01
C GLY A 338 -4.84 12.07 -11.78
N PHE A 339 -5.13 11.54 -10.58
CA PHE A 339 -6.41 11.03 -10.14
C PHE A 339 -6.74 11.57 -8.74
N PRO A 340 -7.14 12.85 -8.62
CA PRO A 340 -7.56 13.44 -7.34
C PRO A 340 -8.56 12.60 -6.54
N SER A 341 -9.46 11.85 -7.20
CA SER A 341 -10.39 10.93 -6.53
C SER A 341 -9.73 9.76 -5.79
N LEU A 342 -8.48 9.44 -6.12
CA LEU A 342 -7.68 8.41 -5.46
C LEU A 342 -6.77 8.98 -4.37
N LYS A 343 -6.74 10.31 -4.17
CA LYS A 343 -5.96 10.93 -3.11
C LYS A 343 -6.36 10.35 -1.75
N GLU A 344 -5.39 10.21 -0.85
CA GLU A 344 -5.60 9.65 0.51
C GLU A 344 -6.17 8.23 0.50
N THR A 345 -5.93 7.47 -0.57
CA THR A 345 -6.22 6.03 -0.63
C THR A 345 -4.93 5.26 -0.85
N SER A 346 -4.95 3.96 -0.55
CA SER A 346 -3.84 3.06 -0.86
C SER A 346 -3.41 3.08 -2.33
N PHE A 347 -4.32 3.34 -3.29
CA PHE A 347 -3.96 3.38 -4.71
C PHE A 347 -2.99 4.53 -5.04
N ALA A 348 -3.19 5.70 -4.43
CA ALA A 348 -2.29 6.84 -4.62
C ALA A 348 -1.07 6.79 -3.70
N GLU A 349 -1.25 6.30 -2.46
CA GLU A 349 -0.17 6.25 -1.49
C GLU A 349 0.78 5.10 -1.78
N TYR A 350 0.29 3.89 -2.07
CA TYR A 350 1.06 2.66 -2.35
C TYR A 350 1.29 2.36 -3.82
N GLY A 351 0.45 2.89 -4.69
CA GLY A 351 0.49 2.60 -6.11
C GLY A 351 -0.60 1.61 -6.52
N ILE A 352 -0.76 1.47 -7.84
CA ILE A 352 -1.64 0.46 -8.43
C ILE A 352 -0.75 -0.70 -8.89
N ASP A 353 -0.99 -1.90 -8.35
CA ASP A 353 -0.18 -3.10 -8.58
C ASP A 353 -0.86 -4.17 -9.44
N CYS A 354 -2.11 -3.92 -9.84
CA CYS A 354 -2.77 -4.60 -10.94
C CYS A 354 -3.91 -3.72 -11.46
N ALA A 355 -4.21 -3.80 -12.75
CA ALA A 355 -5.36 -3.15 -13.33
C ALA A 355 -5.86 -3.88 -14.58
N PHE A 356 -7.10 -3.66 -14.95
CA PHE A 356 -7.63 -4.01 -16.27
C PHE A 356 -8.72 -3.04 -16.71
N GLY A 357 -8.88 -2.86 -18.03
CA GLY A 357 -9.91 -2.00 -18.61
C GLY A 357 -11.31 -2.61 -18.46
N SER A 358 -12.34 -1.77 -18.54
CA SER A 358 -13.72 -2.22 -18.68
C SER A 358 -14.18 -2.16 -20.14
N HIS A 359 -15.23 -2.93 -20.45
CA HIS A 359 -15.97 -2.75 -21.70
C HIS A 359 -16.85 -1.50 -21.66
N ASP A 360 -17.12 -0.99 -20.46
CA ASP A 360 -17.78 0.29 -20.26
C ASP A 360 -16.74 1.41 -20.45
N VAL A 361 -17.12 2.41 -21.23
CA VAL A 361 -16.18 3.42 -21.73
C VAL A 361 -15.61 4.23 -20.58
N ASN A 362 -14.28 4.41 -20.58
CA ASN A 362 -13.55 5.17 -19.57
C ASN A 362 -13.58 4.57 -18.15
N GLU A 363 -13.87 3.27 -18.04
CA GLU A 363 -13.90 2.58 -16.75
C GLU A 363 -12.79 1.53 -16.64
N SER A 364 -12.31 1.30 -15.42
CA SER A 364 -11.25 0.32 -15.14
C SER A 364 -11.37 -0.20 -13.70
N PHE A 365 -10.93 -1.43 -13.50
CA PHE A 365 -10.69 -1.99 -12.17
C PHE A 365 -9.21 -1.85 -11.84
N ILE A 366 -8.92 -1.30 -10.66
CA ILE A 366 -7.57 -1.10 -10.13
C ILE A 366 -7.41 -1.83 -8.79
N PHE A 367 -6.19 -2.26 -8.51
CA PHE A 367 -5.83 -3.05 -7.33
C PHE A 367 -4.62 -2.44 -6.61
N SER A 368 -4.56 -2.66 -5.30
CA SER A 368 -3.41 -2.33 -4.44
C SER A 368 -3.40 -3.33 -3.29
N GLY A 369 -2.55 -4.35 -3.36
CA GLY A 369 -2.56 -5.49 -2.46
C GLY A 369 -3.89 -6.21 -2.50
N ASN A 370 -4.54 -6.37 -1.35
CA ASN A 370 -5.85 -7.02 -1.26
C ASN A 370 -7.05 -6.07 -1.42
N LEU A 371 -6.82 -4.81 -1.80
CA LEU A 371 -7.87 -3.86 -2.15
C LEU A 371 -8.08 -3.77 -3.66
N CYS A 372 -9.31 -3.41 -4.03
CA CYS A 372 -9.65 -3.02 -5.39
C CYS A 372 -10.71 -1.91 -5.42
N ALA A 373 -10.75 -1.17 -6.52
CA ALA A 373 -11.78 -0.20 -6.83
C ALA A 373 -12.17 -0.29 -8.31
N HIS A 374 -13.43 0.02 -8.59
CA HIS A 374 -13.93 0.29 -9.93
C HIS A 374 -13.96 1.79 -10.13
N ILE A 375 -13.28 2.31 -11.15
CA ILE A 375 -13.08 3.74 -11.35
C ILE A 375 -13.52 4.18 -12.74
N SER A 376 -13.97 5.44 -12.84
CA SER A 376 -14.00 6.18 -14.09
C SER A 376 -12.72 7.01 -14.20
N PHE A 377 -11.79 6.60 -15.08
CA PHE A 377 -10.45 7.19 -15.13
C PHE A 377 -10.40 8.52 -15.92
N VAL A 378 -11.43 8.83 -16.71
CA VAL A 378 -11.55 10.14 -17.40
C VAL A 378 -12.30 11.15 -16.54
N ASN A 379 -13.38 10.71 -15.87
CA ASN A 379 -14.15 11.59 -14.99
C ASN A 379 -13.54 11.73 -13.59
N ASP A 380 -12.45 11.02 -13.33
CA ASP A 380 -11.78 10.94 -12.03
C ASP A 380 -12.76 10.69 -10.88
N ARG A 381 -13.37 9.50 -10.88
CA ARG A 381 -14.33 9.11 -9.85
C ARG A 381 -14.21 7.63 -9.50
N ILE A 382 -14.28 7.32 -8.21
CA ILE A 382 -14.50 5.96 -7.74
C ILE A 382 -15.98 5.61 -7.91
N ILE A 383 -16.28 4.61 -8.73
CA ILE A 383 -17.62 4.09 -9.01
C ILE A 383 -18.04 3.12 -7.90
N ALA A 384 -17.11 2.23 -7.50
CA ALA A 384 -17.30 1.29 -6.39
C ALA A 384 -15.98 0.99 -5.69
N GLY A 385 -16.03 0.78 -4.38
CA GLY A 385 -14.85 0.66 -3.53
C GLY A 385 -14.34 2.03 -3.04
N PRO A 386 -13.11 2.13 -2.52
CA PRO A 386 -12.16 1.04 -2.28
C PRO A 386 -12.74 -0.04 -1.37
N MET A 387 -12.45 -1.31 -1.65
CA MET A 387 -12.85 -2.43 -0.78
C MET A 387 -11.96 -3.65 -1.00
N LYS A 388 -12.00 -4.62 -0.08
CA LYS A 388 -11.32 -5.91 -0.27
C LYS A 388 -11.75 -6.61 -1.58
N ILE A 389 -10.82 -7.32 -2.20
CA ILE A 389 -11.08 -8.14 -3.40
C ILE A 389 -12.24 -9.10 -3.17
N ARG A 390 -12.31 -9.77 -2.02
CA ARG A 390 -13.40 -10.68 -1.65
C ARG A 390 -14.78 -10.03 -1.51
N LYS A 391 -14.84 -8.70 -1.30
CA LYS A 391 -16.12 -7.96 -1.26
C LYS A 391 -16.58 -7.63 -2.68
N MET A 392 -15.66 -7.19 -3.54
CA MET A 392 -15.95 -6.90 -4.97
C MET A 392 -16.22 -8.19 -5.78
N PHE A 393 -15.46 -9.24 -5.52
CA PHE A 393 -15.49 -10.53 -6.21
C PHE A 393 -15.61 -11.68 -5.18
N PRO A 394 -16.82 -11.98 -4.67
CA PRO A 394 -17.02 -12.94 -3.59
C PRO A 394 -16.48 -14.35 -3.85
N PHE A 395 -16.41 -14.77 -5.12
CA PHE A 395 -15.87 -16.07 -5.53
C PHE A 395 -14.35 -16.18 -5.36
N PHE A 396 -13.63 -15.10 -5.04
CA PHE A 396 -12.21 -15.16 -4.68
C PHE A 396 -11.94 -15.48 -3.22
N LYS A 397 -12.96 -15.50 -2.36
CA LYS A 397 -12.79 -15.87 -0.96
C LYS A 397 -12.15 -17.26 -0.82
N LYS A 398 -11.12 -17.38 0.01
CA LYS A 398 -10.28 -18.57 0.23
C LYS A 398 -9.52 -19.05 -1.01
N THR A 399 -9.29 -18.17 -1.99
CA THR A 399 -8.44 -18.44 -3.15
C THR A 399 -7.15 -17.62 -3.06
N VAL A 400 -6.16 -17.93 -3.91
CA VAL A 400 -4.91 -17.15 -3.99
C VAL A 400 -5.14 -15.69 -4.40
N PHE A 401 -6.29 -15.39 -5.02
CA PHE A 401 -6.67 -14.05 -5.49
C PHE A 401 -7.30 -13.19 -4.38
N GLU A 402 -7.69 -13.75 -3.24
CA GLU A 402 -8.26 -12.96 -2.11
C GLU A 402 -7.28 -11.90 -1.61
N THR A 403 -5.98 -12.21 -1.66
CA THR A 403 -4.91 -11.41 -1.07
C THR A 403 -4.20 -10.51 -2.08
N GLY A 404 -4.53 -10.61 -3.36
CA GLY A 404 -3.97 -9.76 -4.41
C GLY A 404 -4.03 -10.40 -5.78
N VAL A 405 -3.79 -9.57 -6.80
CA VAL A 405 -3.70 -9.97 -8.21
C VAL A 405 -2.40 -9.38 -8.74
N ASP A 406 -1.59 -10.18 -9.43
CA ASP A 406 -0.29 -9.72 -9.94
C ASP A 406 -0.43 -8.99 -11.28
N ALA A 407 -1.35 -9.45 -12.15
CA ALA A 407 -1.63 -8.80 -13.42
C ALA A 407 -3.03 -9.14 -13.90
N ALA A 408 -3.60 -8.29 -14.75
CA ALA A 408 -4.86 -8.59 -15.41
C ALA A 408 -4.96 -7.95 -16.79
N PHE A 409 -5.80 -8.50 -17.66
CA PHE A 409 -6.21 -7.83 -18.89
C PHE A 409 -7.64 -8.20 -19.27
N GLU A 410 -8.32 -7.26 -19.92
CA GLU A 410 -9.68 -7.40 -20.46
C GLU A 410 -9.67 -8.23 -21.75
N SER A 411 -10.64 -9.13 -21.91
CA SER A 411 -10.85 -9.85 -23.18
C SER A 411 -11.36 -8.89 -24.26
N SER A 412 -10.60 -8.72 -25.35
CA SER A 412 -11.03 -7.88 -26.48
C SER A 412 -12.23 -8.42 -27.28
N THR A 413 -12.68 -9.65 -26.99
CA THR A 413 -13.69 -10.36 -27.80
C THR A 413 -14.92 -10.79 -27.03
N THR A 414 -14.78 -11.06 -25.73
CA THR A 414 -15.91 -11.52 -24.91
C THR A 414 -16.28 -10.44 -23.92
N LYS A 415 -17.52 -9.93 -24.06
CA LYS A 415 -18.00 -8.82 -23.25
C LYS A 415 -17.90 -9.13 -21.76
N TYR A 416 -17.28 -8.21 -21.04
CA TYR A 416 -17.07 -8.27 -19.60
C TYR A 416 -16.21 -9.45 -19.10
N GLU A 417 -15.40 -10.08 -19.95
CA GLU A 417 -14.44 -11.06 -19.48
C GLU A 417 -13.06 -10.43 -19.22
N ALA A 418 -12.39 -10.88 -18.16
CA ALA A 418 -11.02 -10.51 -17.85
C ALA A 418 -10.21 -11.72 -17.39
N TYR A 419 -8.94 -11.73 -17.75
CA TYR A 419 -7.94 -12.71 -17.32
C TYR A 419 -7.16 -12.11 -16.17
N LEU A 420 -7.13 -12.78 -15.02
CA LEU A 420 -6.41 -12.36 -13.82
C LEU A 420 -5.35 -13.40 -13.49
N PHE A 421 -4.16 -12.93 -13.10
CA PHE A 421 -2.97 -13.73 -12.84
C PHE A 421 -2.50 -13.55 -11.40
N LYS A 422 -2.08 -14.65 -10.77
CA LYS A 422 -1.47 -14.64 -9.43
C LYS A 422 -0.50 -15.81 -9.30
N GLY A 423 0.78 -15.52 -9.08
CA GLY A 423 1.84 -16.52 -9.11
C GLY A 423 1.87 -17.24 -10.45
N ASP A 424 1.92 -18.57 -10.45
CA ASP A 424 1.84 -19.40 -11.64
C ASP A 424 0.41 -19.75 -12.06
N GLN A 425 -0.61 -19.11 -11.47
CA GLN A 425 -2.02 -19.39 -11.70
C GLN A 425 -2.74 -18.25 -12.42
N TYR A 426 -3.83 -18.60 -13.11
CA TYR A 426 -4.74 -17.64 -13.71
C TYR A 426 -6.20 -18.09 -13.60
N VAL A 427 -7.10 -17.13 -13.76
CA VAL A 427 -8.56 -17.31 -13.86
C VAL A 427 -9.14 -16.40 -14.93
N VAL A 428 -10.30 -16.79 -15.45
CA VAL A 428 -11.15 -15.92 -16.26
C VAL A 428 -12.40 -15.59 -15.45
N ILE A 429 -12.68 -14.31 -15.30
CA ILE A 429 -13.89 -13.81 -14.64
C ILE A 429 -14.80 -13.15 -15.65
N ASN A 430 -16.09 -13.11 -15.35
CA ASN A 430 -17.01 -12.17 -15.94
C ASN A 430 -17.31 -11.10 -14.89
N TYR A 431 -16.94 -9.86 -15.16
CA TYR A 431 -17.11 -8.73 -14.24
C TYR A 431 -18.36 -7.88 -14.53
N GLY A 432 -19.19 -8.32 -15.47
CA GLY A 432 -20.44 -7.64 -15.82
C GLY A 432 -21.33 -7.54 -14.58
N GLY A 433 -21.89 -6.36 -14.34
CA GLY A 433 -22.78 -6.08 -13.20
C GLY A 433 -22.10 -5.88 -11.83
N GLY A 434 -20.77 -5.85 -11.75
CA GLY A 434 -20.03 -5.57 -10.51
C GLY A 434 -20.01 -4.11 -10.04
N GLY A 435 -20.55 -3.18 -10.83
CA GLY A 435 -20.51 -1.75 -10.56
C GLY A 435 -21.77 -1.22 -9.85
N GLY A 436 -22.00 -1.59 -8.59
CA GLY A 436 -22.76 -0.81 -7.58
C GLY A 436 -24.17 -0.25 -7.86
N GLY A 437 -24.78 -0.45 -9.04
CA GLY A 437 -26.04 0.20 -9.43
C GLY A 437 -26.96 -0.75 -10.19
N GLY A 438 -27.97 -1.26 -9.48
CA GLY A 438 -29.09 -2.12 -9.89
C GLY A 438 -29.27 -2.46 -11.37
N GLY A 439 -29.06 -3.74 -11.72
CA GLY A 439 -29.64 -4.37 -12.92
C GLY A 439 -28.81 -5.47 -13.60
N GLY A 440 -27.50 -5.56 -13.32
CA GLY A 440 -26.61 -6.58 -13.91
C GLY A 440 -26.58 -7.90 -13.15
N SER A 441 -26.19 -8.98 -13.82
CA SER A 441 -25.80 -10.24 -13.14
C SER A 441 -24.60 -9.97 -12.22
N PRO A 442 -24.46 -10.62 -11.06
CA PRO A 442 -23.29 -10.45 -10.21
C PRO A 442 -22.02 -10.95 -10.93
N PRO A 443 -20.83 -10.38 -10.62
CA PRO A 443 -19.57 -10.92 -11.10
C PRO A 443 -19.46 -12.41 -10.81
N ARG A 444 -18.91 -13.18 -11.76
CA ARG A 444 -18.78 -14.63 -11.62
C ARG A 444 -17.48 -15.15 -12.17
N LEU A 445 -17.04 -16.28 -11.63
CA LEU A 445 -15.94 -17.05 -12.17
C LEU A 445 -16.39 -17.79 -13.45
N VAL A 446 -15.66 -17.63 -14.55
CA VAL A 446 -15.95 -18.32 -15.84
C VAL A 446 -15.20 -19.65 -15.92
N THR A 447 -14.00 -19.72 -15.33
CA THR A 447 -13.14 -20.91 -15.37
C THR A 447 -12.62 -21.25 -13.98
N ALA A 448 -12.44 -22.53 -13.68
CA ALA A 448 -11.68 -22.94 -12.50
C ALA A 448 -10.24 -22.41 -12.59
N THR A 449 -9.61 -22.17 -11.44
CA THR A 449 -8.19 -21.78 -11.36
C THR A 449 -7.31 -22.82 -12.02
N ARG A 450 -6.42 -22.36 -12.90
CA ARG A 450 -5.50 -23.18 -13.70
C ARG A 450 -4.10 -22.60 -13.65
N SER A 451 -3.09 -23.42 -13.92
CA SER A 451 -1.73 -22.89 -14.15
C SER A 451 -1.68 -22.08 -15.45
N ILE A 452 -0.86 -21.04 -15.51
CA ILE A 452 -0.69 -20.20 -16.71
C ILE A 452 -0.44 -21.05 -17.96
N THR A 453 0.46 -22.04 -17.89
CA THR A 453 0.84 -22.88 -19.03
C THR A 453 -0.23 -23.88 -19.50
N GLN A 454 -1.33 -24.04 -18.75
CA GLN A 454 -2.51 -24.79 -19.21
C GLN A 454 -3.44 -23.93 -20.08
N GLY A 455 -3.48 -22.61 -19.82
CA GLY A 455 -4.27 -21.66 -20.61
C GLY A 455 -3.49 -21.00 -21.73
N PHE A 456 -2.19 -20.85 -21.54
CA PHE A 456 -1.26 -20.15 -22.43
C PHE A 456 -0.04 -21.05 -22.66
N GLY A 457 -0.19 -22.04 -23.53
CA GLY A 457 0.83 -23.05 -23.79
C GLY A 457 2.12 -22.44 -24.33
N SER A 458 2.02 -21.33 -25.08
CA SER A 458 3.16 -20.60 -25.64
C SER A 458 4.06 -19.95 -24.59
N LEU A 459 3.58 -19.76 -23.35
CA LEU A 459 4.35 -19.18 -22.25
C LEU A 459 5.23 -20.20 -21.51
N ARG A 460 5.14 -21.50 -21.83
CA ARG A 460 5.99 -22.54 -21.25
C ARG A 460 7.46 -22.30 -21.55
N ASN A 461 8.33 -22.52 -20.56
CA ASN A 461 9.77 -22.27 -20.62
C ASN A 461 10.13 -20.80 -20.91
N THR A 462 9.24 -19.87 -20.58
CA THR A 462 9.51 -18.43 -20.62
C THR A 462 9.55 -17.86 -19.22
N VAL A 463 10.00 -16.60 -19.10
CA VAL A 463 9.95 -15.87 -17.82
C VAL A 463 8.53 -15.74 -17.26
N PHE A 464 7.50 -15.81 -18.11
CA PHE A 464 6.08 -15.65 -17.73
C PHE A 464 5.42 -16.91 -17.17
N GLU A 465 6.07 -18.08 -17.25
CA GLU A 465 5.52 -19.36 -16.78
C GLU A 465 5.13 -19.32 -15.30
N ARG A 466 5.89 -18.57 -14.49
CA ARG A 466 5.73 -18.47 -13.03
C ARG A 466 5.19 -17.11 -12.58
N GLY A 467 4.45 -16.45 -13.46
CA GLY A 467 3.73 -15.22 -13.16
C GLY A 467 4.10 -14.04 -14.03
N ILE A 468 3.28 -13.02 -13.92
CA ILE A 468 3.24 -11.85 -14.79
C ILE A 468 3.12 -10.64 -13.86
N ASP A 469 3.98 -9.65 -14.05
CA ASP A 469 4.06 -8.47 -13.15
C ASP A 469 3.07 -7.38 -13.56
N ALA A 470 2.69 -7.32 -14.84
CA ALA A 470 1.62 -6.47 -15.34
C ALA A 470 1.12 -6.98 -16.70
N ALA A 471 -0.10 -6.62 -17.08
CA ALA A 471 -0.62 -6.92 -18.41
C ALA A 471 -1.61 -5.85 -18.87
N PHE A 472 -1.82 -5.72 -20.18
CA PHE A 472 -2.99 -5.03 -20.73
C PHE A 472 -3.35 -5.55 -22.12
N ALA A 473 -4.62 -5.42 -22.49
CA ALA A 473 -5.10 -5.80 -23.81
C ALA A 473 -4.72 -4.74 -24.85
N SER A 474 -4.30 -5.17 -26.04
CA SER A 474 -4.13 -4.27 -27.18
C SER A 474 -5.49 -3.79 -27.68
N HIS A 475 -5.51 -2.65 -28.38
CA HIS A 475 -6.61 -2.23 -29.24
C HIS A 475 -6.81 -3.15 -30.45
N ARG A 476 -5.83 -4.02 -30.74
CA ARG A 476 -5.98 -5.07 -31.73
C ARG A 476 -6.65 -6.27 -31.10
N ASN A 477 -7.59 -6.84 -31.83
CA ASN A 477 -8.32 -8.01 -31.39
C ASN A 477 -7.36 -9.17 -31.09
N ASN A 478 -7.62 -9.84 -29.97
CA ASN A 478 -6.92 -11.02 -29.52
C ASN A 478 -5.44 -10.81 -29.22
N GLU A 479 -5.01 -9.58 -28.96
CA GLU A 479 -3.63 -9.27 -28.60
C GLU A 479 -3.55 -8.70 -27.18
N ALA A 480 -2.56 -9.14 -26.40
CA ALA A 480 -2.28 -8.60 -25.07
C ALA A 480 -0.77 -8.51 -24.82
N TYR A 481 -0.35 -7.48 -24.08
CA TYR A 481 1.01 -7.31 -23.62
C TYR A 481 1.15 -7.85 -22.21
N LEU A 482 2.18 -8.66 -21.97
CA LEU A 482 2.55 -9.20 -20.66
C LEU A 482 3.93 -8.67 -20.27
N PHE A 483 4.10 -8.27 -19.01
CA PHE A 483 5.35 -7.73 -18.48
C PHE A 483 5.91 -8.58 -17.35
N LYS A 484 7.23 -8.71 -17.32
CA LYS A 484 7.95 -9.30 -16.20
C LYS A 484 9.37 -8.74 -16.11
N GLY A 485 9.68 -8.05 -15.02
CA GLY A 485 10.93 -7.32 -14.88
C GLY A 485 11.19 -6.39 -16.07
N ASP A 486 12.36 -6.51 -16.70
CA ASP A 486 12.77 -5.72 -17.85
C ASP A 486 12.31 -6.29 -19.22
N SER A 487 11.47 -7.32 -19.19
CA SER A 487 11.00 -8.05 -20.36
C SER A 487 9.48 -7.93 -20.58
N PHE A 488 9.07 -8.05 -21.83
CA PHE A 488 7.67 -8.14 -22.21
C PHE A 488 7.44 -9.16 -23.33
N ALA A 489 6.21 -9.62 -23.47
CA ALA A 489 5.73 -10.43 -24.59
C ALA A 489 4.42 -9.84 -25.13
N LEU A 490 4.29 -9.80 -26.45
CA LEU A 490 3.00 -9.62 -27.11
C LEU A 490 2.44 -11.01 -27.41
N ILE A 491 1.30 -11.35 -26.83
CA ILE A 491 0.63 -12.62 -27.09
C ILE A 491 -0.55 -12.41 -28.02
N LYS A 492 -0.80 -13.39 -28.88
CA LYS A 492 -2.11 -13.62 -29.47
C LYS A 492 -2.83 -14.67 -28.66
N PHE A 493 -3.98 -14.34 -28.08
CA PHE A 493 -4.76 -15.25 -27.23
C PHE A 493 -6.08 -15.62 -27.91
N SER A 494 -6.60 -16.81 -27.60
CA SER A 494 -7.89 -17.25 -28.15
C SER A 494 -9.05 -16.89 -27.20
N PRO A 495 -10.21 -16.44 -27.71
CA PRO A 495 -11.34 -15.95 -26.90
C PRO A 495 -11.95 -16.93 -25.91
N THR A 496 -11.82 -18.24 -26.15
CA THR A 496 -12.48 -19.27 -25.35
C THR A 496 -11.47 -20.14 -24.62
N ALA A 497 -11.77 -20.48 -23.37
CA ALA A 497 -10.93 -21.34 -22.53
C ALA A 497 -10.69 -22.74 -23.14
N ALA A 498 -11.51 -23.16 -24.11
CA ALA A 498 -11.34 -24.39 -24.88
C ALA A 498 -10.34 -24.23 -26.05
N ALA A 499 -10.22 -23.04 -26.63
CA ALA A 499 -9.29 -22.74 -27.73
C ALA A 499 -7.94 -22.17 -27.26
N ALA A 500 -7.89 -21.59 -26.05
CA ALA A 500 -6.69 -20.99 -25.47
C ALA A 500 -5.52 -21.99 -25.34
N ALA A 501 -5.81 -23.25 -25.00
CA ALA A 501 -4.80 -24.30 -24.82
C ALA A 501 -4.12 -24.77 -26.14
N MET A 502 -4.65 -24.43 -27.32
CA MET A 502 -4.12 -24.92 -28.61
C MET A 502 -3.62 -23.83 -29.56
N ASN A 503 -4.03 -22.57 -29.38
CA ASN A 503 -3.86 -21.52 -30.39
C ASN A 503 -3.27 -20.20 -29.87
N ASP A 504 -2.78 -20.16 -28.63
CA ASP A 504 -2.03 -18.99 -28.16
C ASP A 504 -0.61 -18.96 -28.75
N SER A 505 -0.08 -17.76 -29.01
CA SER A 505 1.28 -17.61 -29.54
C SER A 505 1.94 -16.31 -29.10
N ILE A 506 3.27 -16.33 -28.96
CA ILE A 506 4.06 -15.13 -28.71
C ILE A 506 4.49 -14.50 -30.04
N VAL A 507 4.05 -13.28 -30.30
CA VAL A 507 4.37 -12.54 -31.52
C VAL A 507 5.79 -11.98 -31.45
N GLY A 508 6.70 -12.61 -32.21
CA GLY A 508 8.09 -12.16 -32.32
C GLY A 508 8.94 -12.42 -31.06
N GLY A 509 8.53 -13.37 -30.22
CA GLY A 509 9.27 -13.81 -29.03
C GLY A 509 9.20 -12.83 -27.84
N VAL A 510 9.85 -13.23 -26.74
CA VAL A 510 10.02 -12.37 -25.56
C VAL A 510 11.09 -11.33 -25.84
N LYS A 511 10.82 -10.07 -25.49
CA LYS A 511 11.67 -8.92 -25.82
C LYS A 511 12.00 -8.12 -24.57
N LYS A 512 13.06 -7.31 -24.63
CA LYS A 512 13.36 -6.30 -23.61
C LYS A 512 12.54 -5.04 -23.84
N ILE A 513 12.05 -4.42 -22.77
CA ILE A 513 11.18 -3.23 -22.83
C ILE A 513 11.92 -2.07 -23.52
N LEU A 514 13.05 -1.64 -22.94
CA LEU A 514 13.72 -0.39 -23.36
C LEU A 514 14.25 -0.35 -24.80
N PRO A 515 14.78 -1.45 -25.37
CA PRO A 515 15.20 -1.44 -26.79
C PRO A 515 14.04 -1.42 -27.77
N ASN A 516 12.84 -1.83 -27.35
CA ASN A 516 11.67 -1.93 -28.23
C ASN A 516 10.67 -0.79 -28.01
N TRP A 517 10.71 -0.14 -26.84
CA TRP A 517 9.96 1.07 -26.48
C TRP A 517 10.94 2.14 -25.99
N PRO A 518 11.72 2.75 -26.90
CA PRO A 518 12.77 3.70 -26.57
C PRO A 518 12.25 4.93 -25.82
N SER A 519 10.99 5.33 -25.99
CA SER A 519 10.43 6.48 -25.27
C SER A 519 10.27 6.24 -23.77
N LEU A 520 10.38 4.99 -23.30
CA LEU A 520 10.37 4.63 -21.88
C LEU A 520 11.76 4.69 -21.22
N GLN A 521 12.85 4.83 -21.98
CA GLN A 521 14.21 4.96 -21.43
C GLN A 521 14.39 6.10 -20.41
N PRO A 522 13.81 7.30 -20.59
CA PRO A 522 13.91 8.36 -19.57
C PRO A 522 13.02 8.12 -18.34
N VAL A 523 12.12 7.13 -18.39
CA VAL A 523 11.15 6.84 -17.32
C VAL A 523 11.56 5.61 -16.52
N LEU A 524 12.01 4.55 -17.18
CA LEU A 524 12.28 3.23 -16.61
C LEU A 524 13.77 2.86 -16.63
N PRO A 525 14.26 2.12 -15.62
CA PRO A 525 13.53 1.63 -14.45
C PRO A 525 13.28 2.72 -13.40
N ARG A 526 12.33 2.47 -12.48
CA ARG A 526 12.06 3.34 -11.32
C ARG A 526 12.78 2.84 -10.08
N ASN A 527 13.46 3.75 -9.40
CA ASN A 527 14.06 3.47 -8.09
C ASN A 527 12.99 3.50 -6.99
N ASN A 528 13.18 2.68 -5.96
CA ASN A 528 12.28 2.53 -4.83
C ASN A 528 12.38 3.68 -3.82
N ARG A 529 11.98 4.88 -4.24
CA ARG A 529 12.08 6.12 -3.46
C ARG A 529 10.69 6.70 -3.18
N GLY A 530 10.44 7.07 -1.93
CA GLY A 530 9.24 7.77 -1.50
C GLY A 530 9.46 9.28 -1.35
N ALA A 531 8.41 10.05 -1.64
CA ALA A 531 8.38 11.49 -1.51
C ALA A 531 7.70 11.93 -0.20
N ASP A 532 8.25 12.95 0.46
CA ASP A 532 7.50 13.78 1.39
C ASP A 532 6.61 14.75 0.59
N LEU A 533 5.36 14.35 0.35
CA LEU A 533 4.41 15.13 -0.43
C LEU A 533 3.84 16.29 0.38
N PRO A 534 3.85 17.54 -0.13
CA PRO A 534 3.17 18.66 0.51
C PRO A 534 1.66 18.41 0.62
N PRO A 535 0.94 19.17 1.48
CA PRO A 535 -0.52 19.20 1.46
C PRO A 535 -1.05 19.52 0.06
N ALA A 536 -2.20 18.98 -0.32
CA ALA A 536 -2.93 19.46 -1.50
C ALA A 536 -3.74 20.71 -1.17
#